data_AF-A0A351MCT6-F1
#
_entry.id   AF-A0A351MCT6-F1
#
_cell.length_a   1.000
_cell.length_b   1.000
_cell.length_c   1.000
_cell.angle_alpha   90.00
_cell.angle_beta   90.00
_cell.angle_gamma   90.00
#
_symmetry.space_group_name_H-M   'P 1'
#
loop_
_entity.id
_entity.type
_entity.pdbx_description
1 polymer ?
#
loop_
_entity_poly.entity_id
_entity_poly.type
_entity_poly.pdbx_seq_one_letter_code
_entity_poly.pdbx_strand_id
1 'polypeptide(L)'
;MSTSEPSDHTARIGQVCGLHDARDVRSWGRGRSIGTLVAPVVPASCLRGPSPWLVALLVLLVSPGHLRLAGAVSTEATKGETPVPALGERLDPEAIARLPQTIFPDGRGLPSGSGTVQQGALLYSRLCVQCHGPDGRGGSAPELAGGRSPLAGDYPDQNIGNWWPYATTLFDFIRRAMPMFAPGSLSDAECYALTAWLLERNGLWPQDMPLDAAGLGALHMPNRDGFDSQWPDRGPAHP
;
A
#
# COMPACT_ATOMS: atom_id res chain seq x y z
N MET A 1 38.12 -4.52 -60.53
CA MET A 1 38.46 -5.94 -60.75
C MET A 1 39.13 -6.46 -59.49
N SER A 2 38.35 -7.11 -58.61
CA SER A 2 38.77 -8.26 -57.79
C SER A 2 37.57 -8.57 -56.91
N THR A 3 36.84 -9.61 -57.30
CA THR A 3 35.66 -10.16 -56.67
C THR A 3 36.07 -11.16 -55.59
N SER A 4 35.45 -11.11 -54.43
CA SER A 4 35.47 -12.22 -53.46
C SER A 4 34.05 -12.43 -52.95
N GLU A 5 33.46 -13.53 -53.40
CA GLU A 5 32.14 -14.04 -53.05
C GLU A 5 32.04 -14.45 -51.56
N PRO A 6 30.85 -14.39 -50.96
CA PRO A 6 30.57 -14.98 -49.66
C PRO A 6 30.15 -16.45 -49.77
N SER A 7 30.68 -17.27 -48.88
CA SER A 7 30.42 -18.72 -48.78
C SER A 7 29.02 -19.04 -48.24
N ASP A 8 28.30 -19.82 -49.05
CA ASP A 8 27.00 -20.44 -48.83
C ASP A 8 27.09 -21.66 -47.90
N HIS A 9 26.28 -21.68 -46.84
CA HIS A 9 25.99 -22.88 -46.06
C HIS A 9 24.49 -23.17 -46.13
N THR A 10 24.12 -24.00 -47.10
CA THR A 10 22.78 -24.57 -47.24
C THR A 10 22.75 -26.00 -46.66
N ALA A 11 21.90 -26.24 -45.65
CA ALA A 11 21.11 -27.48 -45.43
C ALA A 11 20.31 -27.37 -44.12
N ARG A 12 19.03 -26.97 -44.19
CA ARG A 12 17.82 -27.83 -44.13
C ARG A 12 17.52 -28.47 -42.78
N ILE A 13 16.53 -27.91 -42.05
CA ILE A 13 15.45 -28.70 -41.41
C ILE A 13 14.14 -27.88 -41.41
N GLY A 14 13.16 -28.38 -42.18
CA GLY A 14 11.72 -28.38 -41.93
C GLY A 14 10.96 -27.13 -41.43
N GLN A 15 10.31 -26.47 -42.39
CA GLN A 15 8.90 -25.99 -42.37
C GLN A 15 7.98 -26.99 -41.61
N VAL A 16 6.89 -26.62 -40.92
CA VAL A 16 5.58 -26.20 -41.48
C VAL A 16 4.69 -25.57 -40.39
N CYS A 17 3.80 -24.68 -40.86
CA CYS A 17 2.51 -24.22 -40.31
C CYS A 17 2.49 -22.88 -39.57
N GLY A 18 2.19 -21.83 -40.34
CA GLY A 18 1.66 -20.56 -39.82
C GLY A 18 0.13 -20.51 -39.87
N LEU A 19 -0.40 -19.42 -39.30
CA LEU A 19 -1.71 -18.78 -39.54
C LEU A 19 -1.67 -17.51 -38.66
N HIS A 20 -1.46 -16.31 -39.20
CA HIS A 20 -2.40 -15.43 -39.90
C HIS A 20 -3.78 -15.26 -39.23
N ASP A 21 -3.97 -14.02 -38.79
CA ASP A 21 -5.17 -13.17 -38.83
C ASP A 21 -6.27 -13.33 -37.76
N ALA A 22 -6.74 -12.14 -37.40
CA ALA A 22 -7.75 -11.78 -36.44
C ALA A 22 -9.18 -12.04 -36.97
N ARG A 23 -10.12 -11.85 -36.04
CA ARG A 23 -11.59 -11.87 -36.18
C ARG A 23 -12.22 -13.26 -36.02
N ASP A 24 -12.68 -13.55 -34.80
CA ASP A 24 -14.08 -13.96 -34.66
C ASP A 24 -14.62 -13.63 -33.26
N VAL A 25 -15.52 -12.65 -33.24
CA VAL A 25 -16.33 -12.26 -32.09
C VAL A 25 -17.75 -12.66 -32.47
N ARG A 26 -18.14 -13.90 -32.15
CA ARG A 26 -19.51 -14.38 -31.92
C ARG A 26 -19.59 -15.89 -32.01
N SER A 27 -19.60 -16.54 -30.86
CA SER A 27 -20.56 -17.58 -30.51
C SER A 27 -20.01 -18.25 -29.27
N TRP A 28 -20.77 -18.25 -28.19
CA TRP A 28 -20.76 -19.30 -27.15
C TRP A 28 -22.03 -19.07 -26.33
N GLY A 29 -23.14 -19.42 -26.95
CA GLY A 29 -24.40 -19.68 -26.28
C GLY A 29 -24.70 -21.16 -26.47
N ARG A 30 -24.63 -21.93 -25.38
CA ARG A 30 -25.60 -22.97 -24.98
C ARG A 30 -25.03 -23.84 -23.85
N GLY A 31 -25.63 -23.65 -22.67
CA GLY A 31 -26.07 -24.74 -21.79
C GLY A 31 -25.03 -25.69 -21.21
N ARG A 32 -24.63 -25.43 -19.96
CA ARG A 32 -24.35 -26.52 -19.01
C ARG A 32 -25.04 -26.24 -17.69
N SER A 33 -25.81 -27.24 -17.29
CA SER A 33 -26.69 -27.32 -16.15
C SER A 33 -25.94 -27.29 -14.81
N ILE A 34 -26.63 -26.71 -13.83
CA ILE A 34 -26.27 -26.54 -12.43
C ILE A 34 -26.12 -27.92 -11.77
N GLY A 35 -24.93 -28.23 -11.26
CA GLY A 35 -24.67 -29.38 -10.41
C GLY A 35 -24.65 -28.96 -8.95
N THR A 36 -25.71 -29.32 -8.21
CA THR A 36 -25.84 -29.13 -6.77
C THR A 36 -24.84 -30.05 -6.04
N LEU A 37 -23.87 -29.48 -5.33
CA LEU A 37 -22.99 -30.21 -4.42
C LEU A 37 -23.71 -30.43 -3.08
N VAL A 38 -23.98 -31.70 -2.79
CA VAL A 38 -24.56 -32.18 -1.53
C VAL A 38 -23.44 -32.36 -0.51
N ALA A 39 -23.55 -31.71 0.66
CA ALA A 39 -22.61 -31.89 1.76
C ALA A 39 -22.88 -33.22 2.52
N PRO A 40 -21.86 -33.92 3.02
CA PRO A 40 -22.04 -35.12 3.82
C PRO A 40 -22.51 -34.80 5.24
N VAL A 41 -23.56 -35.50 5.67
CA VAL A 41 -24.11 -35.53 7.03
C VAL A 41 -23.22 -36.42 7.91
N VAL A 42 -22.71 -35.87 9.01
CA VAL A 42 -22.03 -36.64 10.08
C VAL A 42 -22.98 -36.74 11.27
N PRO A 43 -23.35 -37.95 11.75
CA PRO A 43 -24.14 -38.10 12.95
C PRO A 43 -23.20 -38.21 14.17
N ALA A 44 -23.43 -37.39 15.18
CA ALA A 44 -22.77 -37.51 16.49
C ALA A 44 -23.82 -37.51 17.59
N SER A 45 -24.45 -38.67 17.78
CA SER A 45 -25.23 -38.99 18.98
C SER A 45 -24.41 -39.96 19.82
N CYS A 46 -23.79 -39.47 20.90
CA CYS A 46 -23.38 -40.30 22.03
C CYS A 46 -23.22 -39.44 23.30
N LEU A 47 -24.12 -39.72 24.27
CA LEU A 47 -23.85 -39.76 25.73
C LEU A 47 -23.61 -38.40 26.42
N ARG A 48 -24.60 -37.72 27.03
CA ARG A 48 -25.42 -38.05 28.22
C ARG A 48 -24.57 -38.20 29.51
N GLY A 49 -24.55 -37.14 30.33
CA GLY A 49 -24.06 -37.10 31.72
C GLY A 49 -24.65 -35.89 32.48
N PRO A 50 -24.84 -35.95 33.81
CA PRO A 50 -26.02 -35.38 34.49
C PRO A 50 -25.93 -33.91 34.99
N SER A 51 -27.10 -33.44 35.38
CA SER A 51 -27.60 -32.08 35.67
C SER A 51 -27.03 -31.33 36.91
N PRO A 52 -27.21 -30.00 36.98
CA PRO A 52 -26.55 -29.09 37.94
C PRO A 52 -27.42 -28.79 39.18
N TRP A 53 -27.45 -29.68 40.18
CA TRP A 53 -28.17 -29.48 41.45
C TRP A 53 -27.31 -30.10 42.56
N LEU A 54 -27.22 -29.44 43.74
CA LEU A 54 -26.35 -29.71 44.91
C LEU A 54 -25.03 -28.88 44.85
N VAL A 55 -24.73 -27.90 45.72
CA VAL A 55 -25.02 -27.73 47.15
C VAL A 55 -25.00 -26.22 47.50
N ALA A 56 -26.08 -25.73 48.09
CA ALA A 56 -26.12 -24.49 48.87
C ALA A 56 -26.64 -24.85 50.26
N LEU A 57 -25.93 -24.48 51.34
CA LEU A 57 -26.37 -24.35 52.75
C LEU A 57 -25.08 -24.23 53.62
N LEU A 58 -24.94 -23.47 54.72
CA LEU A 58 -25.64 -22.36 55.39
C LEU A 58 -24.85 -22.07 56.71
N VAL A 59 -25.20 -20.98 57.42
CA VAL A 59 -24.91 -20.65 58.86
C VAL A 59 -23.53 -20.01 59.16
N LEU A 60 -23.38 -18.69 59.42
CA LEU A 60 -23.86 -17.77 60.49
C LEU A 60 -23.02 -17.73 61.80
N LEU A 61 -22.47 -16.53 62.06
CA LEU A 61 -22.45 -15.73 63.32
C LEU A 61 -21.31 -15.82 64.36
N VAL A 62 -21.07 -14.62 64.96
CA VAL A 62 -20.41 -14.26 66.25
C VAL A 62 -18.90 -13.95 66.13
N SER A 63 -18.32 -12.79 66.49
CA SER A 63 -18.64 -11.73 67.47
C SER A 63 -17.90 -10.39 67.18
N PRO A 64 -18.24 -9.27 67.85
CA PRO A 64 -17.74 -7.92 67.60
C PRO A 64 -16.54 -7.53 68.47
N GLY A 65 -15.80 -6.51 68.02
CA GLY A 65 -14.90 -5.70 68.86
C GLY A 65 -13.41 -5.99 68.68
N HIS A 66 -12.68 -5.09 68.02
CA HIS A 66 -11.90 -4.03 68.68
C HIS A 66 -10.92 -3.38 67.69
N LEU A 67 -10.65 -2.11 67.99
CA LEU A 67 -9.49 -1.33 67.56
C LEU A 67 -9.55 -0.65 66.20
N ARG A 68 -10.04 0.59 66.24
CA ARG A 68 -9.73 1.63 65.26
C ARG A 68 -8.23 1.91 65.27
N LEU A 69 -7.53 1.45 64.24
CA LEU A 69 -6.27 2.05 63.83
C LEU A 69 -6.63 3.24 62.95
N ALA A 70 -6.20 4.44 63.37
CA ALA A 70 -6.33 5.64 62.58
C ALA A 70 -5.56 5.46 61.27
N GLY A 71 -6.29 5.21 60.18
CA GLY A 71 -5.73 5.24 58.84
C GLY A 71 -5.28 6.67 58.55
N ALA A 72 -3.97 6.85 58.36
CA ALA A 72 -3.44 8.04 57.75
C ALA A 72 -4.16 8.21 56.40
N VAL A 73 -5.00 9.23 56.30
CA VAL A 73 -5.54 9.67 55.01
C VAL A 73 -4.36 10.23 54.25
N SER A 74 -3.74 9.41 53.41
CA SER A 74 -2.90 9.90 52.34
C SER A 74 -3.78 10.78 51.47
N THR A 75 -3.71 12.09 51.69
CA THR A 75 -4.18 13.06 50.71
C THR A 75 -3.23 12.97 49.53
N GLU A 76 -3.47 12.03 48.63
CA GLU A 76 -2.95 12.16 47.27
C GLU A 76 -3.55 13.45 46.73
N ALA A 77 -2.72 14.48 46.67
CA ALA A 77 -3.04 15.69 45.96
C ALA A 77 -3.29 15.28 44.51
N THR A 78 -4.56 15.19 44.13
CA THR A 78 -4.95 15.17 42.73
C THR A 78 -4.40 16.46 42.14
N LYS A 79 -3.31 16.33 41.38
CA LYS A 79 -2.78 17.42 40.56
C LYS A 79 -3.98 17.91 39.73
N GLY A 80 -4.49 19.09 40.06
CA GLY A 80 -5.70 19.63 39.44
C GLY A 80 -5.51 19.58 37.93
N GLU A 81 -6.27 18.70 37.28
CA GLU A 81 -6.38 18.66 35.83
C GLU A 81 -6.80 20.08 35.44
N THR A 82 -5.95 20.79 34.69
CA THR A 82 -6.36 22.10 34.17
C THR A 82 -7.63 21.86 33.34
N PRO A 83 -8.75 22.57 33.58
CA PRO A 83 -9.98 22.32 32.84
C PRO A 83 -9.71 22.53 31.34
N VAL A 84 -9.52 21.43 30.61
CA VAL A 84 -9.43 21.47 29.16
C VAL A 84 -10.83 21.79 28.64
N PRO A 85 -10.98 22.74 27.70
CA PRO A 85 -12.27 22.95 27.06
C PRO A 85 -12.81 21.62 26.51
N ALA A 86 -14.04 21.25 26.86
CA ALA A 86 -14.68 20.01 26.41
C ALA A 86 -15.10 20.10 24.93
N LEU A 87 -14.10 20.21 24.05
CA LEU A 87 -14.27 20.31 22.60
C LEU A 87 -14.12 18.92 21.97
N GLY A 88 -15.13 18.52 21.18
CA GLY A 88 -15.15 17.26 20.44
C GLY A 88 -15.47 16.03 21.28
N GLU A 89 -15.41 14.87 20.65
CA GLU A 89 -15.67 13.56 21.26
C GLU A 89 -14.44 12.66 21.10
N ARG A 90 -14.22 11.78 22.08
CA ARG A 90 -13.14 10.79 22.01
C ARG A 90 -13.51 9.74 20.97
N LEU A 91 -12.66 9.55 19.97
CA LEU A 91 -12.83 8.47 19.00
C LEU A 91 -12.50 7.11 19.60
N ASP A 92 -13.28 6.11 19.21
CA ASP A 92 -13.00 4.70 19.54
C ASP A 92 -11.69 4.25 18.90
N PRO A 93 -10.90 3.37 19.56
CA PRO A 93 -9.64 2.87 19.01
C PRO A 93 -9.80 2.23 17.62
N GLU A 94 -10.92 1.56 17.37
CA GLU A 94 -11.23 0.96 16.08
C GLU A 94 -11.49 2.01 14.99
N ALA A 95 -12.12 3.13 15.35
CA ALA A 95 -12.32 4.26 14.44
C ALA A 95 -10.97 4.91 14.09
N ILE A 96 -10.07 5.06 15.05
CA ILE A 96 -8.70 5.56 14.83
C ILE A 96 -7.93 4.61 13.91
N ALA A 97 -8.05 3.29 14.11
CA ALA A 97 -7.37 2.29 13.29
C ALA A 97 -7.81 2.29 11.81
N ARG A 98 -9.02 2.79 11.51
CA ARG A 98 -9.51 2.96 10.13
C ARG A 98 -9.03 4.24 9.46
N LEU A 99 -8.42 5.17 10.20
CA LEU A 99 -7.93 6.42 9.61
C LEU A 99 -6.67 6.15 8.76
N PRO A 100 -6.54 6.77 7.57
CA PRO A 100 -5.36 6.60 6.73
C PRO A 100 -4.08 7.02 7.46
N GLN A 101 -3.15 6.07 7.63
CA GLN A 101 -1.86 6.33 8.27
C GLN A 101 -0.99 7.24 7.40
N THR A 102 -0.38 8.25 8.04
CA THR A 102 0.64 9.10 7.42
C THR A 102 1.86 8.26 7.08
N ILE A 103 2.36 8.42 5.85
CA ILE A 103 3.62 7.80 5.42
C ILE A 103 4.73 8.82 5.54
N PHE A 104 5.79 8.46 6.26
CA PHE A 104 6.95 9.29 6.47
C PHE A 104 8.05 9.03 5.42
N PRO A 105 8.97 9.99 5.23
CA PRO A 105 10.16 9.81 4.39
C PRO A 105 11.02 8.57 4.68
N ASP A 106 11.03 8.10 5.92
CA ASP A 106 11.78 6.92 6.38
C ASP A 106 11.01 5.60 6.23
N GLY A 107 9.83 5.63 5.61
CA GLY A 107 8.98 4.47 5.38
C GLY A 107 8.03 4.11 6.53
N ARG A 108 8.09 4.80 7.68
CA ARG A 108 7.07 4.58 8.74
C ARG A 108 5.67 4.87 8.20
N GLY A 109 4.72 4.00 8.51
CA GLY A 109 3.33 4.09 8.04
C GLY A 109 3.08 3.47 6.67
N LEU A 110 4.10 2.90 6.02
CA LEU A 110 3.90 2.10 4.80
C LEU A 110 3.07 0.85 5.13
N PRO A 111 2.02 0.55 4.34
CA PRO A 111 1.21 -0.65 4.54
C PRO A 111 1.95 -1.90 4.08
N SER A 112 1.57 -3.06 4.60
CA SER A 112 2.07 -4.34 4.12
C SER A 112 1.62 -4.60 2.68
N GLY A 113 2.50 -5.17 1.86
CA GLY A 113 2.18 -5.53 0.49
C GLY A 113 3.41 -5.42 -0.39
N SER A 114 3.23 -5.77 -1.67
CA SER A 114 4.25 -5.62 -2.69
C SER A 114 3.60 -5.53 -4.07
N GLY A 115 4.31 -4.96 -5.04
CA GLY A 115 3.86 -4.93 -6.43
C GLY A 115 5.02 -4.99 -7.41
N THR A 116 4.80 -5.60 -8.57
CA THR A 116 5.83 -5.70 -9.62
C THR A 116 5.69 -4.60 -10.67
N VAL A 117 6.77 -4.33 -11.40
CA VAL A 117 6.79 -3.38 -12.52
C VAL A 117 5.77 -3.78 -13.60
N GLN A 118 5.60 -5.07 -13.88
CA GLN A 118 4.67 -5.58 -14.89
C GLN A 118 3.20 -5.37 -14.48
N GLN A 119 2.88 -5.56 -13.20
CA GLN A 119 1.56 -5.22 -12.65
C GLN A 119 1.30 -3.72 -12.77
N GLY A 120 2.30 -2.90 -12.45
CA GLY A 120 2.23 -1.45 -12.56
C GLY A 120 2.01 -0.97 -13.98
N ALA A 121 2.70 -1.57 -14.96
CA ALA A 121 2.53 -1.26 -16.38
C ALA A 121 1.08 -1.49 -16.84
N LEU A 122 0.48 -2.60 -16.40
CA LEU A 122 -0.90 -2.93 -16.75
C LEU A 122 -1.88 -1.92 -16.12
N LEU A 123 -1.70 -1.58 -14.86
CA LEU A 123 -2.51 -0.58 -14.16
C LEU A 123 -2.36 0.81 -14.80
N TYR A 124 -1.13 1.22 -15.10
CA TYR A 124 -0.84 2.50 -15.73
C TYR A 124 -1.55 2.66 -17.08
N SER A 125 -1.51 1.59 -17.91
CA SER A 125 -2.16 1.59 -19.22
C SER A 125 -3.69 1.73 -19.15
N ARG A 126 -4.29 1.37 -18.02
CA ARG A 126 -5.75 1.41 -17.81
C ARG A 126 -6.21 2.69 -17.12
N LEU A 127 -5.42 3.20 -16.18
CA LEU A 127 -5.87 4.22 -15.23
C LEU A 127 -5.16 5.57 -15.39
N CYS A 128 -3.95 5.59 -15.94
CA CYS A 128 -3.06 6.76 -15.86
C CYS A 128 -2.72 7.35 -17.23
N VAL A 129 -2.55 6.49 -18.25
CA VAL A 129 -2.01 6.86 -19.57
C VAL A 129 -2.83 7.94 -20.29
N GLN A 130 -4.15 7.99 -20.05
CA GLN A 130 -5.03 8.97 -20.70
C GLN A 130 -4.68 10.42 -20.37
N CYS A 131 -4.07 10.66 -19.21
CA CYS A 131 -3.67 12.00 -18.76
C CYS A 131 -2.15 12.19 -18.79
N HIS A 132 -1.40 11.20 -18.28
CA HIS A 132 0.06 11.28 -18.14
C HIS A 132 0.83 10.77 -19.36
N GLY A 133 0.13 10.37 -20.42
CA GLY A 133 0.69 9.94 -21.69
C GLY A 133 1.37 8.56 -21.64
N PRO A 134 1.75 8.02 -22.81
CA PRO A 134 2.55 6.80 -22.89
C PRO A 134 3.84 6.96 -22.09
N ASP A 135 4.25 5.91 -21.38
CA ASP A 135 5.51 5.88 -20.62
C ASP A 135 5.71 7.00 -19.59
N GLY A 136 4.65 7.69 -19.17
CA GLY A 136 4.77 8.82 -18.24
C GLY A 136 5.28 10.11 -18.86
N ARG A 137 5.26 10.25 -20.20
CA ARG A 137 5.87 11.39 -20.92
C ARG A 137 5.08 12.70 -20.87
N GLY A 138 3.97 12.73 -20.14
CA GLY A 138 3.08 13.87 -20.01
C GLY A 138 2.05 13.94 -21.13
N GLY A 139 1.05 14.80 -20.95
CA GLY A 139 -0.05 15.00 -21.88
C GLY A 139 -0.96 16.12 -21.41
N SER A 140 -2.22 15.79 -21.09
CA SER A 140 -3.11 16.72 -20.38
C SER A 140 -2.77 16.87 -18.89
N ALA A 141 -1.94 15.97 -18.35
CA ALA A 141 -1.35 16.04 -17.01
C ALA A 141 0.18 16.05 -17.08
N PRO A 142 0.87 16.40 -15.98
CA PRO A 142 2.34 16.52 -15.95
C PRO A 142 3.08 15.25 -16.37
N GLU A 143 4.29 15.44 -16.89
CA GLU A 143 5.27 14.37 -17.15
C GLU A 143 5.71 13.72 -15.83
N LEU A 144 5.65 12.39 -15.78
CA LEU A 144 6.04 11.58 -14.63
C LEU A 144 7.42 10.93 -14.81
N ALA A 145 7.86 10.74 -16.06
CA ALA A 145 9.14 10.15 -16.39
C ALA A 145 9.69 10.73 -17.70
N GLY A 146 11.01 10.93 -17.76
CA GLY A 146 11.69 11.25 -19.01
C GLY A 146 12.63 12.45 -18.97
N GLY A 147 12.26 13.52 -18.26
CA GLY A 147 13.09 14.65 -17.88
C GLY A 147 13.89 15.25 -19.02
N ARG A 148 13.21 15.81 -20.03
CA ARG A 148 13.88 16.35 -21.22
C ARG A 148 14.69 17.62 -20.93
N SER A 149 14.26 18.41 -19.94
CA SER A 149 14.86 19.69 -19.59
C SER A 149 15.51 19.65 -18.20
N PRO A 150 16.75 20.13 -18.03
CA PRO A 150 17.42 20.19 -16.73
C PRO A 150 16.70 21.07 -15.71
N LEU A 151 16.84 20.76 -14.42
CA LEU A 151 16.24 21.55 -13.34
C LEU A 151 16.77 23.00 -13.25
N ALA A 152 18.00 23.24 -13.71
CA ALA A 152 18.64 24.56 -13.68
C ALA A 152 18.40 25.39 -14.97
N GLY A 153 17.48 24.96 -15.85
CA GLY A 153 17.12 25.69 -17.07
C GLY A 153 15.95 26.65 -16.89
N ASP A 154 15.67 27.45 -17.92
CA ASP A 154 14.55 28.40 -17.94
C ASP A 154 13.17 27.72 -17.85
N TYR A 155 13.08 26.48 -18.34
CA TYR A 155 11.87 25.65 -18.35
C TYR A 155 12.20 24.25 -17.83
N PRO A 156 12.35 24.08 -16.51
CA PRO A 156 12.74 22.81 -15.93
C PRO A 156 11.58 21.80 -15.98
N ASP A 157 11.87 20.58 -16.44
CA ASP A 157 10.89 19.50 -16.41
C ASP A 157 10.97 18.82 -15.04
N GLN A 158 10.09 19.20 -14.11
CA GLN A 158 10.03 18.60 -12.77
C GLN A 158 9.23 17.30 -12.81
N ASN A 159 9.90 16.15 -12.66
CA ASN A 159 9.26 14.84 -12.61
C ASN A 159 9.76 14.00 -11.42
N ILE A 160 9.28 12.76 -11.34
CA ILE A 160 9.61 11.84 -10.25
C ILE A 160 11.11 11.59 -10.17
N GLY A 161 11.76 11.33 -11.31
CA GLY A 161 13.16 10.92 -11.37
C GLY A 161 14.16 12.02 -11.03
N ASN A 162 13.82 13.28 -11.29
CA ASN A 162 14.76 14.39 -11.12
C ASN A 162 14.41 15.37 -10.00
N TRP A 163 13.14 15.49 -9.59
CA TRP A 163 12.72 16.53 -8.64
C TRP A 163 12.34 15.96 -7.28
N TRP A 164 11.64 14.83 -7.22
CA TRP A 164 11.05 14.34 -5.96
C TRP A 164 12.13 13.78 -5.01
N PRO A 165 12.17 14.22 -3.73
CA PRO A 165 13.21 13.79 -2.79
C PRO A 165 12.94 12.44 -2.12
N TYR A 166 11.68 11.98 -2.08
CA TYR A 166 11.28 10.75 -1.40
C TYR A 166 10.32 9.93 -2.24
N ALA A 167 10.65 8.66 -2.48
CA ALA A 167 9.78 7.72 -3.17
C ALA A 167 8.52 7.36 -2.35
N THR A 168 8.61 7.45 -1.01
CA THR A 168 7.47 7.23 -0.12
C THR A 168 6.37 8.28 -0.32
N THR A 169 6.74 9.52 -0.65
CA THR A 169 5.77 10.58 -1.01
C THR A 169 5.05 10.27 -2.30
N LEU A 170 5.73 9.69 -3.30
CA LEU A 170 5.09 9.24 -4.54
C LEU A 170 4.02 8.17 -4.24
N PHE A 171 4.36 7.15 -3.46
CA PHE A 171 3.41 6.11 -3.07
C PHE A 171 2.21 6.69 -2.32
N ASP A 172 2.44 7.56 -1.33
CA ASP A 172 1.35 8.15 -0.55
C ASP A 172 0.45 9.06 -1.41
N PHE A 173 1.04 9.81 -2.34
CA PHE A 173 0.31 10.61 -3.30
C PHE A 173 -0.57 9.76 -4.21
N ILE A 174 -0.03 8.67 -4.78
CA ILE A 174 -0.81 7.74 -5.61
C ILE A 174 -1.98 7.17 -4.80
N ARG A 175 -1.71 6.68 -3.59
CA ARG A 175 -2.72 6.06 -2.72
C ARG A 175 -3.85 7.01 -2.34
N ARG A 176 -3.54 8.28 -2.07
CA ARG A 176 -4.52 9.25 -1.55
C ARG A 176 -5.23 10.07 -2.63
N ALA A 177 -4.55 10.37 -3.73
CA ALA A 177 -5.01 11.32 -4.72
C ALA A 177 -5.28 10.70 -6.09
N MET A 178 -4.71 9.54 -6.40
CA MET A 178 -4.83 8.90 -7.70
C MET A 178 -5.73 7.65 -7.67
N PRO A 179 -6.31 7.28 -8.83
CA PRO A 179 -6.43 8.11 -10.04
C PRO A 179 -7.34 9.33 -9.79
N MET A 180 -7.13 10.43 -10.53
CA MET A 180 -7.87 11.70 -10.34
C MET A 180 -9.40 11.56 -10.35
N PHE A 181 -9.93 10.59 -11.10
CA PHE A 181 -11.38 10.33 -11.19
C PHE A 181 -11.92 9.45 -10.06
N ALA A 182 -11.06 8.79 -9.28
CA ALA A 182 -11.43 7.95 -8.15
C ALA A 182 -10.30 7.88 -7.10
N PRO A 183 -10.01 8.98 -6.38
CA PRO A 183 -8.98 8.98 -5.33
C PRO A 183 -9.27 7.95 -4.24
N GLY A 184 -8.23 7.24 -3.77
CA GLY A 184 -8.36 6.23 -2.72
C GLY A 184 -9.01 4.91 -3.16
N SER A 185 -9.23 4.70 -4.47
CA SER A 185 -9.81 3.46 -5.01
C SER A 185 -8.80 2.31 -5.19
N LEU A 186 -7.50 2.61 -5.17
CA LEU A 186 -6.44 1.64 -5.36
C LEU A 186 -6.13 0.91 -4.04
N SER A 187 -5.90 -0.40 -4.12
CA SER A 187 -5.33 -1.18 -3.02
C SER A 187 -3.86 -0.84 -2.81
N ASP A 188 -3.32 -1.17 -1.62
CA ASP A 188 -1.92 -0.93 -1.30
C ASP A 188 -0.96 -1.65 -2.27
N ALA A 189 -1.30 -2.88 -2.69
CA ALA A 189 -0.52 -3.64 -3.67
C ALA A 189 -0.53 -2.98 -5.06
N GLU A 190 -1.66 -2.42 -5.49
CA GLU A 190 -1.75 -1.66 -6.75
C GLU A 190 -0.94 -0.37 -6.67
N CYS A 191 -0.93 0.31 -5.52
CA CYS A 191 -0.09 1.48 -5.28
C CYS A 191 1.40 1.12 -5.35
N TYR A 192 1.82 0.00 -4.74
CA TYR A 192 3.20 -0.49 -4.86
C TYR A 192 3.56 -0.81 -6.31
N ALA A 193 2.68 -1.50 -7.05
CA ALA A 193 2.91 -1.85 -8.44
C ALA A 193 3.08 -0.61 -9.34
N LEU A 194 2.18 0.38 -9.21
CA LEU A 194 2.28 1.65 -9.94
C LEU A 194 3.55 2.43 -9.57
N THR A 195 3.89 2.47 -8.28
CA THR A 195 5.13 3.11 -7.81
C THR A 195 6.36 2.42 -8.39
N ALA A 196 6.40 1.07 -8.37
CA ALA A 196 7.50 0.29 -8.95
C ALA A 196 7.68 0.59 -10.43
N TRP A 197 6.58 0.63 -11.19
CA TRP A 197 6.63 0.94 -12.61
C TRP A 197 7.14 2.36 -12.87
N LEU A 198 6.64 3.37 -12.14
CA LEU A 198 7.11 4.76 -12.29
C LEU A 198 8.59 4.93 -11.93
N LEU A 199 9.07 4.24 -10.89
CA LEU A 199 10.48 4.24 -10.52
C LEU A 199 11.34 3.56 -11.58
N GLU A 200 10.90 2.42 -12.12
CA GLU A 200 11.60 1.73 -13.22
C GLU A 200 11.68 2.60 -14.48
N ARG A 201 10.59 3.30 -14.85
CA ARG A 201 10.59 4.26 -15.96
C ARG A 201 11.54 5.44 -15.79
N ASN A 202 11.94 5.73 -14.54
CA ASN A 202 12.93 6.73 -14.20
C ASN A 202 14.33 6.12 -13.93
N GLY A 203 14.53 4.81 -14.15
CA GLY A 203 15.80 4.12 -13.92
C GLY A 203 16.17 3.94 -12.44
N LEU A 204 15.18 4.03 -11.54
CA LEU A 204 15.37 3.99 -10.08
C LEU A 204 15.02 2.65 -9.44
N TRP A 205 14.44 1.72 -10.20
CA TRP A 205 14.06 0.41 -9.68
C TRP A 205 14.26 -0.70 -10.74
N PRO A 206 14.77 -1.89 -10.38
CA PRO A 206 14.94 -2.99 -11.32
C PRO A 206 13.61 -3.58 -11.80
N GLN A 207 13.54 -3.97 -13.08
CA GLN A 207 12.34 -4.53 -13.70
C GLN A 207 11.88 -5.87 -13.08
N ASP A 208 12.82 -6.68 -12.59
CA ASP A 208 12.57 -8.05 -12.13
C ASP A 208 12.44 -8.17 -10.60
N MET A 209 12.42 -7.03 -9.88
CA MET A 209 12.31 -7.00 -8.42
C MET A 209 10.94 -6.45 -7.99
N PRO A 210 10.16 -7.15 -7.13
CA PRO A 210 8.97 -6.56 -6.54
C PRO A 210 9.33 -5.42 -5.59
N LEU A 211 8.57 -4.33 -5.63
CA LEU A 211 8.69 -3.24 -4.67
C LEU A 211 7.78 -3.51 -3.47
N ASP A 212 8.34 -3.44 -2.26
CA ASP A 212 7.63 -3.54 -0.99
C ASP A 212 7.98 -2.36 -0.07
N ALA A 213 7.48 -2.40 1.17
CA ALA A 213 7.72 -1.34 2.15
C ALA A 213 9.22 -1.14 2.45
N ALA A 214 10.00 -2.23 2.51
CA ALA A 214 11.43 -2.18 2.82
C ALA A 214 12.21 -1.58 1.66
N GLY A 215 11.96 -2.04 0.43
CA GLY A 215 12.57 -1.51 -0.78
C GLY A 215 12.25 -0.03 -0.98
N LEU A 216 10.99 0.36 -0.78
CA LEU A 216 10.55 1.74 -0.95
C LEU A 216 11.13 2.69 0.11
N GLY A 217 11.18 2.27 1.37
CA GLY A 217 11.77 3.06 2.46
C GLY A 217 13.29 3.20 2.37
N ALA A 218 13.97 2.22 1.78
CA ALA A 218 15.42 2.25 1.58
C ALA A 218 15.86 3.01 0.31
N LEU A 219 14.95 3.29 -0.63
CA LEU A 219 15.28 3.92 -1.90
C LEU A 219 15.72 5.38 -1.71
N HIS A 220 16.92 5.69 -2.19
CA HIS A 220 17.45 7.05 -2.20
C HIS A 220 17.18 7.72 -3.56
N MET A 221 16.32 8.74 -3.58
CA MET A 221 16.01 9.48 -4.80
C MET A 221 17.18 10.40 -5.21
N PRO A 222 17.37 10.68 -6.52
CA PRO A 222 18.49 11.51 -6.98
C PRO A 222 18.53 12.93 -6.40
N ASN A 223 17.36 13.51 -6.12
CA ASN A 223 17.24 14.88 -5.59
C ASN A 223 16.94 14.92 -4.09
N ARG A 224 17.40 13.92 -3.33
CA ARG A 224 17.19 13.81 -1.87
C ARG A 224 17.62 15.07 -1.13
N ASP A 225 18.78 15.60 -1.50
CA ASP A 225 19.43 16.74 -0.85
C ASP A 225 19.21 18.06 -1.62
N GLY A 226 18.29 18.08 -2.58
CA GLY A 226 18.00 19.26 -3.41
C GLY A 226 17.05 20.28 -2.78
N PHE A 227 16.72 20.13 -1.49
CA PHE A 227 15.75 20.97 -0.80
C PHE A 227 16.30 21.47 0.53
N ASP A 228 16.26 22.79 0.71
CA ASP A 228 16.66 23.46 1.95
C ASP A 228 15.45 23.98 2.73
N SER A 229 15.44 23.78 4.04
CA SER A 229 14.47 24.41 4.92
C SER A 229 14.74 25.91 4.99
N GLN A 230 13.78 26.71 4.50
CA GLN A 230 13.79 28.16 4.72
C GLN A 230 13.38 28.54 6.15
N TRP A 231 12.87 27.57 6.92
CA TRP A 231 12.52 27.78 8.31
C TRP A 231 13.78 27.66 9.18
N PRO A 232 14.11 28.67 10.01
CA PRO A 232 15.28 28.60 10.87
C PRO A 232 15.12 27.45 11.86
N ASP A 233 16.20 26.71 12.10
CA ASP A 233 16.22 25.64 13.10
C ASP A 233 15.64 26.18 14.40
N ARG A 234 14.41 25.74 14.73
CA ARG A 234 13.91 25.93 16.09
C ARG A 234 14.86 25.07 16.91
N GLY A 235 15.55 25.69 17.87
CA GLY A 235 16.39 24.97 18.82
C GLY A 235 15.66 23.78 19.45
N PRO A 236 16.33 22.97 20.29
CA PRO A 236 15.81 21.69 20.74
C PRO A 236 14.34 21.78 21.15
N ALA A 237 13.52 20.86 20.65
CA ALA A 237 12.11 20.79 20.98
C ALA A 237 11.95 20.93 22.49
N HIS A 238 11.09 21.86 22.92
CA HIS A 238 10.82 22.02 24.35
C HIS A 238 10.39 20.66 24.93
N PRO A 239 10.95 20.28 26.09
CA PRO A 239 10.78 18.94 26.67
C PRO A 239 9.33 18.57 26.97
#